data_AF-A0A2D8YUP8-F1
#
_entry.id   AF-A0A2D8YUP8-F1
#
_cell.length_a   1.000
_cell.length_b   1.000
_cell.length_c   1.000
_cell.angle_alpha   90.00
_cell.angle_beta   90.00
_cell.angle_gamma   90.00
#
_symmetry.space_group_name_H-M   'P 1'
#
loop_
_entity.id
_entity.type
_entity.pdbx_description
1 polymer ?
#
loop_
_entity_poly.entity_id
_entity_poly.type
_entity_poly.pdbx_seq_one_letter_code
_entity_poly.pdbx_strand_id
1 'polypeptide(L)'
;MAAGIRQGYPDLFSRHEYANQINKNELEGLVLEVTGLEKKSQVVGAIIGTFEALKAFADFEITDDQLGGAEQEPENIKEDVRSSDGRADFQFGLGYTVNINLPETTNVAVYDAIFKSISEHLVKRKG
;
A
#
# COMPACT_ATOMS: atom_id res chain seq x y z
N MET A 1 -19.02 2.86 5.44
CA MET A 1 -18.17 2.72 4.24
C MET A 1 -16.90 3.56 4.32
N ALA A 2 -16.95 4.85 4.70
CA ALA A 2 -15.76 5.70 4.80
C ALA A 2 -14.64 5.15 5.69
N ALA A 3 -14.95 4.69 6.90
CA ALA A 3 -13.98 4.02 7.79
C ALA A 3 -13.37 2.76 7.15
N GLY A 4 -14.19 1.97 6.46
CA GLY A 4 -13.73 0.76 5.74
C GLY A 4 -12.80 1.08 4.56
N ILE A 5 -12.99 2.21 3.89
CA ILE A 5 -12.07 2.66 2.83
C ILE A 5 -10.73 3.11 3.43
N ARG A 6 -10.75 3.84 4.55
CA ARG A 6 -9.52 4.22 5.26
C ARG A 6 -8.73 3.00 5.75
N GLN A 7 -9.44 1.98 6.22
CA GLN A 7 -8.82 0.74 6.70
C GLN A 7 -8.38 -0.20 5.57
N GLY A 8 -9.10 -0.22 4.44
CA GLY A 8 -8.79 -1.07 3.29
C GLY A 8 -7.71 -0.50 2.36
N TYR A 9 -7.49 0.82 2.39
CA TYR A 9 -6.46 1.50 1.59
C TYR A 9 -5.54 2.38 2.47
N PRO A 10 -4.95 1.83 3.55
CA PRO A 10 -4.20 2.63 4.52
C PRO A 10 -2.99 3.32 3.88
N ASP A 11 -2.37 2.69 2.89
CA ASP A 11 -1.22 3.24 2.16
C ASP A 11 -1.58 4.47 1.32
N LEU A 12 -2.81 4.53 0.76
CA LEU A 12 -3.28 5.70 0.01
C LEU A 12 -3.48 6.89 0.95
N PHE A 13 -4.10 6.68 2.12
CA PHE A 13 -4.32 7.74 3.10
C PHE A 13 -3.05 8.15 3.86
N SER A 14 -2.07 7.25 3.98
CA SER A 14 -0.76 7.56 4.57
C SER A 14 0.06 8.48 3.68
N ARG A 15 -0.03 8.31 2.36
CA ARG A 15 0.60 9.22 1.39
C ARG A 15 -0.21 10.50 1.17
N HIS A 16 -1.53 10.43 1.23
CA HIS A 16 -2.40 11.57 1.00
C HIS A 16 -3.61 11.54 1.94
N GLU A 17 -3.57 12.37 3.00
CA GLU A 17 -4.60 12.41 4.06
C GLU A 17 -6.03 12.59 3.51
N TYR A 18 -6.16 13.34 2.42
CA TYR A 18 -7.43 13.60 1.72
C TYR A 18 -7.57 12.77 0.44
N ALA A 19 -7.09 11.52 0.41
CA ALA A 19 -7.18 10.63 -0.77
C ALA A 19 -8.63 10.39 -1.23
N ASN A 20 -9.62 10.64 -0.37
CA ASN A 20 -11.03 10.63 -0.71
C ASN A 20 -11.48 11.89 -1.49
N GLN A 21 -10.71 12.96 -1.56
CA GLN A 21 -11.09 14.23 -2.20
C GLN A 21 -10.37 14.49 -3.54
N ILE A 22 -9.29 13.78 -3.82
CA ILE A 22 -8.51 13.95 -5.05
C ILE A 22 -9.28 13.48 -6.29
N ASN A 23 -8.85 13.98 -7.45
CA ASN A 23 -9.40 13.59 -8.74
C ASN A 23 -8.85 12.23 -9.21
N LYS A 24 -9.46 11.64 -10.24
CA LYS A 24 -9.09 10.31 -10.74
C LYS A 24 -7.64 10.21 -11.23
N ASN A 25 -7.10 11.25 -11.85
CA ASN A 25 -5.73 11.26 -12.35
C ASN A 25 -4.71 11.32 -11.21
N GLU A 26 -5.01 12.10 -10.17
CA GLU A 26 -4.20 12.15 -8.94
C GLU A 26 -4.26 10.81 -8.19
N LEU A 27 -5.45 10.20 -8.11
CA LEU A 27 -5.62 8.86 -7.54
C LEU A 27 -4.85 7.80 -8.33
N GLU A 28 -4.83 7.88 -9.66
CA GLU A 28 -4.02 6.98 -10.50
C GLU A 28 -2.54 7.13 -10.19
N GLY A 29 -2.03 8.37 -10.12
CA GLY A 29 -0.65 8.65 -9.74
C GLY A 29 -0.30 8.08 -8.36
N LEU A 30 -1.17 8.30 -7.37
CA LEU A 30 -1.00 7.81 -6.01
C LEU A 30 -0.99 6.27 -5.94
N VAL A 31 -1.90 5.61 -6.66
CA VAL A 31 -1.96 4.14 -6.73
C VAL A 31 -0.71 3.60 -7.40
N LEU A 32 -0.20 4.21 -8.48
CA LEU A 32 1.05 3.80 -9.11
C LEU A 32 2.24 3.97 -8.16
N GLU A 33 2.29 5.07 -7.43
CA GLU A 33 3.36 5.35 -6.50
C GLU A 33 3.34 4.39 -5.30
N VAL A 34 2.16 3.95 -4.83
CA VAL A 34 2.01 3.02 -3.70
C VAL A 34 2.23 1.58 -4.11
N THR A 35 1.68 1.18 -5.27
CA THR A 35 1.73 -0.21 -5.74
C THR A 35 3.00 -0.52 -6.54
N GLY A 36 3.70 0.49 -7.07
CA GLY A 36 4.87 0.32 -7.93
C GLY A 36 4.56 -0.35 -9.27
N LEU A 37 3.29 -0.50 -9.62
CA LEU A 37 2.85 -1.14 -10.86
C LEU A 37 2.97 -0.22 -12.07
N GLU A 38 2.96 -0.79 -13.26
CA GLU A 38 2.97 -0.02 -14.50
C GLU A 38 1.62 0.68 -14.74
N LYS A 39 1.66 1.88 -15.36
CA LYS A 39 0.47 2.67 -15.69
C LYS A 39 -0.59 1.91 -16.50
N LYS A 40 -0.16 0.96 -17.33
CA LYS A 40 -1.05 0.15 -18.18
C LYS A 40 -1.51 -1.16 -17.53
N SER A 41 -1.19 -1.37 -16.26
CA SER A 41 -1.61 -2.57 -15.53
C SER A 41 -3.12 -2.58 -15.33
N GLN A 42 -3.76 -3.68 -15.72
CA GLN A 42 -5.18 -3.90 -15.48
C GLN A 42 -5.51 -3.88 -13.97
N VAL A 43 -4.55 -4.25 -13.12
CA VAL A 43 -4.69 -4.24 -11.66
C VAL A 43 -4.85 -2.82 -11.13
N VAL A 44 -4.09 -1.84 -11.67
CA VAL A 44 -4.21 -0.43 -11.29
C VAL A 44 -5.61 0.09 -11.63
N GLY A 45 -6.10 -0.23 -12.83
CA GLY A 45 -7.47 0.12 -13.25
C GLY A 45 -8.53 -0.49 -12.33
N ALA A 46 -8.37 -1.75 -11.92
CA ALA A 46 -9.28 -2.42 -11.00
C ALA A 46 -9.27 -1.80 -9.59
N ILE A 47 -8.09 -1.42 -9.07
CA ILE A 47 -7.94 -0.74 -7.78
C ILE A 47 -8.67 0.60 -7.81
N ILE A 48 -8.41 1.43 -8.83
CA ILE A 48 -9.06 2.74 -8.99
C ILE A 48 -10.58 2.58 -9.11
N GLY A 49 -11.04 1.65 -9.95
CA GLY A 49 -12.47 1.39 -10.14
C GLY A 49 -13.17 0.94 -8.86
N THR A 50 -12.51 0.08 -8.07
CA THR A 50 -13.03 -0.37 -6.78
C THR A 50 -13.07 0.79 -5.79
N PHE A 51 -12.01 1.60 -5.70
CA PHE A 51 -11.96 2.75 -4.81
C PHE A 51 -13.04 3.79 -5.16
N GLU A 52 -13.22 4.12 -6.44
CA GLU A 52 -14.27 5.05 -6.88
C GLU A 52 -15.68 4.51 -6.59
N ALA A 53 -15.92 3.23 -6.84
CA ALA A 53 -17.20 2.60 -6.53
C ALA A 53 -17.49 2.65 -5.02
N LEU A 54 -16.51 2.30 -4.18
CA LEU A 54 -16.67 2.36 -2.73
C LEU A 54 -16.85 3.81 -2.23
N LYS A 55 -16.11 4.76 -2.80
CA LYS A 55 -16.20 6.19 -2.49
C LYS A 55 -17.61 6.74 -2.74
N ALA A 56 -18.29 6.29 -3.79
CA ALA A 56 -19.66 6.70 -4.09
C ALA A 56 -20.68 6.30 -2.99
N PHE A 57 -20.39 5.27 -2.21
CA PHE A 57 -21.21 4.82 -1.08
C PHE A 57 -20.68 5.25 0.29
N ALA A 58 -19.62 6.05 0.31
CA ALA A 58 -18.94 6.44 1.54
C ALA A 58 -19.25 7.88 1.92
N ASP A 59 -19.81 8.03 3.13
CA ASP A 59 -20.01 9.32 3.77
C ASP A 59 -18.76 9.72 4.55
N PHE A 60 -17.98 10.65 4.00
CA PHE A 60 -16.75 11.18 4.59
C PHE A 60 -16.97 12.54 5.29
N GLU A 61 -18.18 13.09 5.26
CA GLU A 61 -18.54 14.36 5.91
C GLU A 61 -18.85 14.17 7.41
N ILE A 62 -19.00 12.91 7.85
CA ILE A 62 -19.12 12.56 9.27
C ILE A 62 -17.72 12.63 9.89
N THR A 63 -17.39 13.76 10.52
CA THR A 63 -16.24 13.88 11.41
C THR A 63 -16.40 12.95 12.61
N ASP A 64 -15.28 12.41 13.09
CA ASP A 64 -15.18 11.44 14.19
C ASP A 64 -15.91 11.90 15.48
N ASP A 65 -16.17 13.20 15.63
CA ASP A 65 -16.94 13.79 16.74
C ASP A 65 -18.45 13.49 16.74
N GLN A 66 -19.00 12.89 15.68
CA GLN A 66 -20.44 12.57 15.57
C GLN A 66 -20.77 11.08 15.77
N LEU A 67 -19.76 10.19 15.84
CA LEU A 67 -19.96 8.81 16.31
C LEU A 67 -19.66 8.76 17.81
N GLY A 68 -20.67 9.10 18.61
CA GLY A 68 -20.64 8.86 20.05
C GLY A 68 -20.27 7.41 20.37
N GLY A 69 -19.14 7.25 21.05
CA GLY A 69 -18.74 6.16 21.93
C GLY A 69 -19.33 4.79 21.69
N ALA A 70 -18.56 3.93 21.04
CA ALA A 70 -18.56 2.50 21.36
C ALA A 70 -17.10 2.07 21.53
N GLU A 71 -16.54 2.42 22.68
CA GLU A 71 -15.38 1.75 23.25
C GLU A 71 -15.76 0.28 23.43
N GLN A 72 -15.43 -0.58 22.46
CA GLN A 72 -15.54 -2.02 22.64
C GLN A 72 -14.32 -2.49 23.40
N GLU A 73 -14.49 -2.52 24.71
CA GLU A 73 -13.70 -3.31 25.65
C GLU A 73 -13.64 -4.77 25.14
N PRO A 74 -12.47 -5.43 25.14
CA PRO A 74 -12.36 -6.79 24.62
C PRO A 74 -12.99 -7.78 25.61
N GLU A 75 -14.26 -8.12 25.38
CA GLU A 75 -14.91 -9.22 26.08
C GLU A 75 -14.31 -10.55 25.59
N ASN A 76 -13.72 -11.28 26.53
CA ASN A 76 -13.09 -12.57 26.35
C ASN A 76 -14.14 -13.65 26.08
N ILE A 77 -14.49 -13.86 24.81
CA ILE A 77 -15.33 -14.98 24.40
C ILE A 77 -14.43 -16.11 23.88
N LYS A 78 -14.27 -17.14 24.71
CA LYS A 78 -13.76 -18.44 24.27
C LYS A 78 -14.86 -19.12 23.46
N GLU A 79 -14.69 -19.23 22.15
CA GLU A 79 -15.39 -20.24 21.37
C GLU A 79 -14.43 -21.04 20.48
N ASP A 80 -14.46 -22.34 20.74
CA ASP A 80 -13.85 -23.43 20.00
C ASP A 80 -14.50 -23.52 18.62
N VAL A 81 -13.76 -23.19 17.57
CA VAL A 81 -14.09 -23.60 16.20
C VAL A 81 -12.91 -24.36 15.62
N ARG A 82 -13.13 -25.67 15.52
CA ARG A 82 -12.26 -26.63 14.85
C ARG A 82 -12.20 -26.36 13.34
N SER A 83 -10.96 -26.21 12.88
CA SER A 83 -10.40 -26.73 11.62
C SER A 83 -11.06 -26.37 10.28
N SER A 84 -10.34 -25.56 9.50
CA SER A 84 -9.98 -25.95 8.13
C SER A 84 -8.64 -25.33 7.74
N ASP A 85 -7.73 -26.20 7.31
CA ASP A 85 -6.44 -25.91 6.68
C ASP A 85 -6.47 -24.74 5.70
N GLY A 86 -5.40 -23.95 5.74
CA GLY A 86 -5.17 -22.85 4.81
C GLY A 86 -4.39 -21.69 5.41
N ARG A 87 -3.38 -21.95 6.25
CA ARG A 87 -2.33 -20.94 6.47
C ARG A 87 -1.52 -20.85 5.19
N ALA A 88 -2.05 -20.10 4.22
CA ALA A 88 -1.21 -19.46 3.23
C ALA A 88 -0.31 -18.51 4.04
N ASP A 89 0.93 -18.94 4.23
CA ASP A 89 2.04 -18.07 4.62
C ASP A 89 2.09 -16.99 3.54
N PHE A 90 1.32 -15.91 3.71
CA PHE A 90 1.41 -14.73 2.87
C PHE A 90 2.75 -14.09 3.22
N GLN A 91 3.81 -14.62 2.62
CA GLN A 91 5.09 -13.94 2.50
C GLN A 91 4.83 -12.68 1.69
N PHE A 92 4.58 -11.59 2.40
CA PHE A 92 4.48 -10.26 1.85
C PHE A 92 5.86 -9.89 1.29
N GLY A 93 6.11 -10.32 0.05
CA GLY A 93 7.28 -9.93 -0.71
C GLY A 93 7.09 -8.48 -1.11
N LEU A 94 7.61 -7.55 -0.30
CA LEU A 94 7.67 -6.14 -0.67
C LEU A 94 8.65 -6.02 -1.85
N GLY A 95 8.11 -6.11 -3.07
CA GLY A 95 8.85 -5.89 -4.30
C GLY A 95 9.08 -4.40 -4.46
N TYR A 96 10.30 -3.95 -4.22
CA TYR A 96 10.68 -2.55 -4.40
C TYR A 96 11.35 -2.34 -5.75
N THR A 97 10.86 -1.36 -6.52
CA THR A 97 11.49 -0.90 -7.76
C THR A 97 12.27 0.38 -7.45
N VAL A 98 13.60 0.37 -7.69
CA VAL A 98 14.46 1.55 -7.49
C VAL A 98 15.05 1.97 -8.82
N ASN A 99 14.89 3.25 -9.17
CA ASN A 99 15.50 3.86 -10.34
C ASN A 99 16.76 4.64 -9.92
N ILE A 100 17.90 4.36 -10.54
CA ILE A 100 19.18 5.01 -10.24
C ILE A 100 19.70 5.68 -11.50
N ASN A 101 19.94 6.98 -11.43
CA ASN A 101 20.64 7.69 -12.49
C ASN A 101 22.15 7.52 -12.29
N LEU A 102 22.82 6.93 -13.28
CA LEU A 102 24.26 6.70 -13.21
C LEU A 102 25.02 8.00 -13.52
N PRO A 103 26.15 8.27 -12.83
CA PRO A 103 26.98 9.41 -13.15
C PRO A 103 27.60 9.25 -14.54
N GLU A 104 27.74 10.36 -15.27
CA GLU A 104 28.45 10.38 -16.56
C GLU A 104 29.95 10.24 -16.32
N THR A 105 30.40 8.99 -16.15
CA THR A 105 31.80 8.64 -15.96
C THR A 105 32.20 7.49 -16.87
N THR A 106 33.42 7.54 -17.39
CA THR A 106 34.05 6.44 -18.15
C THR A 106 34.81 5.47 -17.24
N ASN A 107 34.89 5.76 -15.94
CA ASN A 107 35.63 4.94 -14.99
C ASN A 107 34.80 3.75 -14.52
N VAL A 108 35.19 2.56 -14.97
CA VAL A 108 34.56 1.27 -14.62
C VAL A 108 34.52 1.04 -13.10
N ALA A 109 35.54 1.46 -12.35
CA ALA A 109 35.61 1.25 -10.91
C ALA A 109 34.53 2.00 -10.13
N VAL A 110 33.99 3.10 -10.68
CA VAL A 110 32.88 3.85 -10.05
C VAL A 110 31.58 3.05 -10.14
N TYR A 111 31.31 2.44 -11.30
CA TYR A 111 30.16 1.56 -11.47
C TYR A 111 30.25 0.33 -10.55
N ASP A 112 31.43 -0.29 -10.48
CA ASP A 112 31.67 -1.46 -9.64
C ASP A 112 31.40 -1.15 -8.15
N ALA A 113 31.82 0.04 -7.68
CA ALA A 113 31.56 0.47 -6.31
C ALA A 113 30.06 0.65 -6.02
N ILE A 114 29.30 1.23 -6.96
CA ILE A 114 27.86 1.44 -6.82
C ILE A 114 27.12 0.10 -6.75
N PHE A 115 27.38 -0.82 -7.70
CA PHE A 115 26.70 -2.12 -7.73
C PHE A 115 27.08 -3.02 -6.56
N LYS A 116 28.34 -2.95 -6.10
CA LYS A 116 28.78 -3.66 -4.90
C LYS A 116 28.02 -3.19 -3.66
N SER A 117 27.92 -1.87 -3.46
CA SER A 117 27.16 -1.29 -2.34
C SER A 117 25.68 -1.69 -2.37
N ILE A 118 25.04 -1.65 -3.54
CA ILE A 118 23.64 -2.07 -3.72
C ILE A 118 23.47 -3.55 -3.39
N SER A 119 24.35 -4.41 -3.88
CA SER A 119 24.26 -5.87 -3.64
C SER A 119 24.43 -6.21 -2.16
N GLU A 120 25.32 -5.50 -1.47
CA GLU A 120 25.58 -5.68 -0.04
C GLU A 120 24.39 -5.25 0.83
N HIS A 121 23.73 -4.14 0.49
CA HIS A 121 22.68 -3.55 1.35
C HIS A 121 21.25 -3.90 0.97
N LEU A 122 20.96 -4.15 -0.31
CA LEU A 122 19.59 -4.40 -0.79
C LEU A 122 19.33 -5.87 -1.13
N VAL A 123 20.33 -6.59 -1.66
CA VAL A 123 20.13 -7.97 -2.16
C VAL A 123 20.46 -9.02 -1.10
N LYS A 124 21.54 -8.82 -0.34
CA LYS A 124 21.90 -9.73 0.77
C LYS A 124 21.14 -9.39 2.04
N ARG A 125 19.86 -9.76 2.12
CA ARG A 125 19.25 -10.02 3.43
C ARG A 125 19.99 -11.20 4.06
N LYS A 126 20.68 -10.98 5.18
CA LYS A 126 21.05 -12.08 6.07
C LYS A 126 19.75 -12.72 6.54
N GLY A 127 19.57 -14.00 6.18
CA GLY A 127 18.54 -14.86 6.76
C GLY A 127 18.76 -15.07 8.25
#